data_AF-A0A2K9BSQ8-F1
#
_entry.id   AF-A0A2K9BSQ8-F1
#
_cell.length_a   1.000
_cell.length_b   1.000
_cell.length_c   1.000
_cell.angle_alpha   90.00
_cell.angle_beta   90.00
_cell.angle_gamma   90.00
#
_symmetry.space_group_name_H-M   'P 1'
#
loop_
_entity.id
_entity.type
_entity.pdbx_description
1 polymer ?
#
loop_
_entity_poly.entity_id
_entity_poly.type
_entity_poly.pdbx_seq_one_letter_code
_entity_poly.pdbx_strand_id
1 'polypeptide(L)'
;MGETFSNEGRKGRYIIGHDGRRHPVFITASRNLGSDTGKPMSGWHSINPRNADTSRFGAYILSVEDELRKPVFFIFTPEEFQPLLDSKKADSKGLRHFYISRAEAGIDRFVDWRDGGMDMTQYRGAFNKLEFNA
;
A
#
# COMPACT_ATOMS: atom_id res chain seq x y z
N MET A 1 4.08 -25.78 6.93
CA MET A 1 5.01 -24.62 7.06
C MET A 1 4.96 -23.88 5.75
N GLY A 2 4.18 -22.79 5.66
CA GLY A 2 4.09 -21.97 4.46
C GLY A 2 5.01 -20.76 4.63
N GLU A 3 5.93 -20.56 3.71
CA GLU A 3 6.73 -19.33 3.66
C GLU A 3 5.77 -18.14 3.50
N THR A 4 5.77 -17.25 4.49
CA THR A 4 5.02 -15.99 4.43
C THR A 4 5.84 -15.05 3.56
N PHE A 5 5.43 -14.82 2.31
CA PHE A 5 6.03 -13.81 1.44
C PHE A 5 5.78 -12.43 2.06
N SER A 6 6.74 -11.99 2.88
CA SER A 6 6.75 -10.67 3.51
C SER A 6 7.27 -9.68 2.46
N ASN A 7 6.40 -8.84 1.90
CA ASN A 7 6.83 -7.75 1.04
C ASN A 7 7.22 -6.55 1.91
N GLU A 8 8.37 -6.67 2.55
CA GLU A 8 8.88 -5.81 3.62
C GLU A 8 9.28 -4.39 3.20
N GLY A 9 9.09 -4.03 1.93
CA GLY A 9 9.64 -2.82 1.34
C GLY A 9 11.16 -2.89 1.17
N ARG A 10 11.72 -2.21 0.15
CA ARG A 10 13.17 -2.17 -0.09
C ARG A 10 13.75 -0.81 0.33
N LYS A 11 14.89 -0.82 1.04
CA LYS A 11 15.74 0.38 1.21
C LYS A 11 16.09 0.96 -0.17
N GLY A 12 15.97 2.28 -0.35
CA GLY A 12 16.52 2.98 -1.52
C GLY A 12 15.54 3.40 -2.62
N ARG A 13 14.23 3.51 -2.35
CA ARG A 13 13.28 4.16 -3.27
C ARG A 13 13.09 5.62 -2.84
N TYR A 14 13.33 6.55 -3.76
CA TYR A 14 13.11 7.98 -3.56
C TYR A 14 12.43 8.55 -4.81
N ILE A 15 11.72 9.67 -4.62
CA ILE A 15 11.19 10.50 -5.70
C ILE A 15 12.00 11.81 -5.69
N ILE A 16 12.21 12.41 -6.86
CA ILE A 16 12.77 13.76 -6.96
C ILE A 16 11.61 14.74 -6.89
N GLY A 17 11.57 15.54 -5.83
CA GLY A 17 10.52 16.55 -5.61
C GLY A 17 10.67 17.74 -6.55
N HIS A 18 9.66 18.63 -6.57
CA HIS A 18 9.74 19.89 -7.32
C HIS A 18 10.83 20.83 -6.79
N ASP A 19 11.22 20.63 -5.53
CA ASP A 19 12.39 21.25 -4.88
C ASP A 19 13.75 20.72 -5.39
N GLY A 20 13.75 19.74 -6.30
CA GLY A 20 14.95 19.10 -6.85
C GLY A 20 15.66 18.15 -5.87
N ARG A 21 15.08 17.90 -4.68
CA ARG A 21 15.68 17.04 -3.66
C ARG A 21 15.12 15.62 -3.74
N ARG A 22 15.88 14.67 -3.17
CA ARG A 22 15.45 13.27 -3.04
C ARG A 22 14.60 13.10 -1.79
N HIS A 23 13.35 12.69 -1.98
CA HIS A 23 12.41 12.37 -0.92
C HIS A 23 12.26 10.86 -0.81
N PRO A 24 12.69 10.22 0.30
CA PRO A 24 12.56 8.79 0.48
C PRO A 24 11.08 8.39 0.56
N VAL A 25 10.70 7.30 -0.12
CA VAL A 25 9.33 6.76 -0.08
C VAL A 25 9.34 5.28 0.27
N PHE A 26 8.32 4.85 1.00
CA PHE A 26 8.06 3.44 1.24
C PHE A 26 7.16 2.89 0.13
N ILE A 27 7.54 1.77 -0.48
CA ILE A 27 6.70 1.10 -1.49
C ILE A 27 6.65 -0.41 -1.25
N THR A 28 5.43 -0.95 -1.34
CA THR A 28 5.16 -2.39 -1.36
C THR A 28 4.17 -2.71 -2.47
N ALA A 29 4.36 -3.85 -3.13
CA ALA A 29 3.63 -4.22 -4.34
C ALA A 29 3.05 -5.62 -4.23
N SER A 30 1.82 -5.81 -4.68
CA SER A 30 1.20 -7.12 -4.81
C SER A 30 0.85 -7.36 -6.26
N ARG A 31 1.01 -8.62 -6.69
CA ARG A 31 0.34 -9.10 -7.91
C ARG A 31 -1.16 -9.15 -7.67
N ASN A 32 -1.92 -9.22 -8.75
CA ASN A 32 -3.35 -9.46 -8.70
C ASN A 32 -3.62 -10.92 -8.26
N LEU A 33 -4.21 -11.11 -7.09
CA LEU A 33 -4.63 -12.43 -6.59
C LEU A 33 -6.02 -12.83 -7.09
N GLY A 34 -6.80 -11.86 -7.60
CA GLY A 34 -8.12 -12.09 -8.17
C GLY A 34 -8.08 -12.69 -9.58
N SER A 35 -7.00 -12.45 -10.34
CA SER A 35 -6.87 -12.86 -11.75
C SER A 35 -7.06 -14.36 -11.95
N ASP A 36 -6.55 -15.16 -11.03
CA ASP A 36 -6.54 -16.63 -11.17
C ASP A 36 -7.90 -17.25 -10.80
N THR A 37 -8.81 -16.44 -10.23
CA THR A 37 -10.10 -16.91 -9.70
C THR A 37 -11.31 -16.22 -10.34
N GLY A 38 -11.08 -15.35 -11.33
CA GLY A 38 -12.15 -14.55 -11.96
C GLY A 38 -12.80 -13.52 -11.03
N LYS A 39 -12.14 -13.21 -9.90
CA LYS A 39 -12.60 -12.23 -8.91
C LYS A 39 -12.06 -10.84 -9.24
N PRO A 40 -12.69 -9.75 -8.73
CA PRO A 40 -12.14 -8.41 -8.85
C PRO A 40 -10.70 -8.35 -8.35
N MET A 41 -9.91 -7.41 -8.90
CA MET A 41 -8.52 -7.25 -8.50
C MET A 41 -8.35 -7.22 -6.98
N SER A 42 -7.36 -7.96 -6.47
CA SER A 42 -7.06 -8.01 -5.04
C SER A 42 -5.57 -8.23 -4.81
N GLY A 43 -5.05 -7.70 -3.71
CA GLY A 43 -3.64 -7.75 -3.38
C GLY A 43 -3.41 -7.86 -1.88
N TRP A 44 -2.32 -8.54 -1.51
CA TRP A 44 -1.93 -8.75 -0.14
C TRP A 44 -0.61 -8.04 0.16
N HIS A 45 -0.60 -7.27 1.24
CA HIS A 45 0.60 -6.64 1.77
C HIS A 45 0.83 -7.10 3.21
N SER A 46 2.08 -7.44 3.53
CA SER A 46 2.53 -7.70 4.89
C SER A 46 3.64 -6.71 5.21
N ILE A 47 3.39 -5.86 6.20
CA ILE A 47 4.24 -4.72 6.53
C ILE A 47 4.78 -4.91 7.94
N ASN A 48 6.12 -4.89 8.06
CA ASN A 48 6.79 -4.81 9.35
C ASN A 48 6.84 -3.33 9.78
N PRO A 49 6.24 -2.94 10.92
CA PRO A 49 6.24 -1.55 11.37
C PRO A 49 7.65 -0.95 11.50
N ARG A 50 8.67 -1.77 11.84
CA ARG A 50 10.06 -1.31 11.93
C ARG A 50 10.65 -0.91 10.57
N ASN A 51 10.16 -1.49 9.48
CA ASN A 51 10.61 -1.17 8.12
C ASN A 51 9.83 0.00 7.53
N ALA A 52 8.59 0.20 7.97
CA ALA A 52 7.71 1.27 7.52
C ALA A 52 7.82 2.57 8.33
N ASP A 53 8.71 2.63 9.33
CA ASP A 53 9.00 3.79 10.20
C ASP A 53 8.65 5.16 9.56
N THR A 54 7.56 5.76 10.05
CA THR A 54 6.93 6.98 9.52
C THR A 54 7.67 8.28 9.78
N SER A 55 8.71 8.23 10.60
CA SER A 55 9.65 9.34 10.71
C SER A 55 10.62 9.45 9.54
N ARG A 56 10.72 8.42 8.68
CA ARG A 56 11.80 8.30 7.69
C ARG A 56 11.39 8.50 6.24
N PHE A 57 10.11 8.40 5.91
CA PHE A 57 9.63 8.45 4.53
C PHE A 57 8.65 9.59 4.35
N GLY A 58 8.75 10.32 3.23
CA GLY A 58 7.84 11.41 2.90
C GLY A 58 6.49 10.93 2.34
N ALA A 59 6.41 9.68 1.88
CA ALA A 59 5.16 9.06 1.42
C ALA A 59 5.20 7.54 1.47
N TYR A 60 4.00 6.95 1.47
CA TYR A 60 3.75 5.52 1.52
C TYR A 60 2.93 5.09 0.31
N ILE A 61 3.38 4.05 -0.38
CA ILE A 61 2.77 3.56 -1.62
C ILE A 61 2.51 2.07 -1.50
N LEU A 62 1.23 1.70 -1.53
CA LEU A 62 0.80 0.31 -1.68
C LEU A 62 0.31 0.16 -3.12
N SER A 63 0.81 -0.83 -3.86
CA SER A 63 0.35 -1.06 -5.24
C SER A 63 -0.19 -2.47 -5.45
N VAL A 64 -1.29 -2.59 -6.19
CA VAL A 64 -1.87 -3.88 -6.59
C VAL A 64 -2.04 -3.87 -8.11
N GLU A 65 -1.63 -4.93 -8.80
CA GLU A 65 -1.93 -5.07 -10.23
C GLU A 65 -3.45 -5.22 -10.46
N ASP A 66 -3.98 -4.55 -11.48
CA ASP A 66 -5.36 -4.72 -11.95
C ASP A 66 -5.51 -5.98 -12.81
N GLU A 67 -6.70 -6.17 -13.38
CA GLU A 67 -7.05 -7.29 -14.24
C GLU A 67 -6.23 -7.34 -15.55
N LEU A 68 -5.66 -6.20 -15.97
CA LEU A 68 -4.78 -6.06 -17.13
C LEU A 68 -3.29 -6.05 -16.76
N ARG A 69 -2.95 -6.42 -15.52
CA ARG A 69 -1.59 -6.38 -14.95
C ARG A 69 -0.98 -4.98 -14.89
N LYS A 70 -1.80 -3.93 -14.89
CA LYS A 70 -1.34 -2.55 -14.67
C LYS A 70 -1.36 -2.23 -13.19
N PRO A 71 -0.38 -1.49 -12.65
CA PRO A 71 -0.38 -1.15 -11.24
C PRO A 71 -1.45 -0.12 -10.90
N VAL A 72 -2.22 -0.39 -9.86
CA VAL A 72 -3.08 0.58 -9.16
C VAL A 72 -2.38 0.99 -7.88
N PHE A 73 -2.19 2.29 -7.69
CA PHE A 73 -1.44 2.85 -6.58
C PHE A 73 -2.37 3.43 -5.53
N PHE A 74 -2.08 3.15 -4.25
CA PHE A 74 -2.69 3.76 -3.08
C PHE A 74 -1.61 4.53 -2.34
N ILE A 75 -1.81 5.84 -2.20
CA ILE A 75 -0.77 6.77 -1.75
C ILE A 75 -1.24 7.49 -0.49
N PHE A 76 -0.37 7.49 0.53
CA PHE A 76 -0.63 8.04 1.85
C PHE A 76 0.50 8.99 2.25
N THR A 77 0.14 10.06 2.96
CA THR A 77 1.13 10.83 3.71
C THR A 77 1.54 10.06 4.98
N PRO A 78 2.64 10.44 5.65
CA PRO A 78 3.05 9.82 6.91
C PRO A 78 1.96 9.91 7.99
N GLU A 79 1.25 11.04 8.06
CA GLU A 79 0.20 11.32 9.05
C GLU A 79 -1.05 10.46 8.83
N GLU A 80 -1.30 10.03 7.59
CA GLU A 80 -2.39 9.12 7.26
C GLU A 80 -1.96 7.65 7.45
N PHE A 81 -0.73 7.32 7.08
CA PHE A 81 -0.26 5.94 7.08
C PHE A 81 0.03 5.42 8.49
N GLN A 82 0.58 6.25 9.38
CA GLN A 82 0.91 5.81 10.75
C GLN A 82 -0.34 5.35 11.51
N PRO A 83 -1.43 6.15 11.64
CA PRO A 83 -2.63 5.72 12.34
C PRO A 83 -3.27 4.50 11.66
N LEU A 84 -3.23 4.45 10.33
CA LEU A 84 -3.72 3.30 9.57
C LEU A 84 -2.96 2.02 9.94
N LEU A 85 -1.63 2.07 9.95
CA LEU A 85 -0.79 0.92 10.30
C LEU A 85 -0.98 0.48 11.76
N ASP A 86 -1.13 1.44 12.67
CA ASP A 86 -1.38 1.19 14.09
C ASP A 86 -2.75 0.57 14.35
N SER A 87 -3.75 0.89 13.52
CA SER A 87 -5.10 0.32 13.60
C SER A 87 -5.15 -1.18 13.24
N LYS A 88 -4.17 -1.68 12.48
CA LYS A 88 -4.17 -3.08 12.01
C LYS A 88 -3.84 -4.05 13.13
N LYS A 89 -4.41 -5.26 13.10
CA LYS A 89 -4.03 -6.31 14.04
C LYS A 89 -2.67 -6.89 13.64
N ALA A 90 -1.79 -7.04 14.62
CA ALA A 90 -0.51 -7.71 14.43
C ALA A 90 -0.71 -9.22 14.37
N ASP A 91 0.01 -9.89 13.47
CA ASP A 91 0.15 -11.35 13.52
C ASP A 91 1.14 -11.79 14.62
N SER A 92 1.34 -13.11 14.74
CA SER A 92 2.28 -13.69 15.71
C SER A 92 3.74 -13.22 15.57
N LYS A 93 4.11 -12.62 14.43
CA LYS A 93 5.44 -12.07 14.14
C LYS A 93 5.48 -10.54 14.22
N GLY A 94 4.39 -9.90 14.61
CA GLY A 94 4.29 -8.44 14.69
C GLY A 94 4.03 -7.75 13.34
N LEU A 95 3.72 -8.50 12.28
CA LEU A 95 3.42 -7.94 10.96
C LEU A 95 1.99 -7.41 10.91
N ARG A 96 1.79 -6.30 10.20
CA ARG A 96 0.48 -5.70 9.91
C ARG A 96 0.11 -6.01 8.47
N HIS A 97 -1.13 -6.43 8.25
CA HIS A 97 -1.56 -6.88 6.94
C HIS A 97 -2.62 -5.98 6.33
N PHE A 98 -2.57 -5.85 5.01
CA PHE A 98 -3.60 -5.21 4.20
C PHE A 98 -4.03 -6.21 3.12
N TYR A 99 -5.33 -6.31 2.91
CA TYR A 99 -5.92 -7.06 1.81
C TYR A 99 -6.82 -6.13 1.01
N ILE A 100 -6.20 -5.44 0.06
CA ILE A 100 -6.86 -4.41 -0.74
C ILE A 100 -7.48 -5.07 -1.95
N SER A 101 -8.77 -4.85 -2.18
CA SER A 101 -9.43 -5.27 -3.41
C SER A 101 -10.29 -4.15 -3.98
N ARG A 102 -10.61 -4.29 -5.27
CA ARG A 102 -11.78 -3.62 -5.82
C ARG A 102 -13.03 -4.21 -5.17
N ALA A 103 -13.96 -3.35 -4.75
CA ALA A 103 -15.18 -3.80 -4.07
C ALA A 103 -16.05 -4.64 -5.02
N GLU A 104 -16.19 -4.18 -6.26
CA GLU A 104 -16.99 -4.81 -7.31
C GLU A 104 -16.30 -4.64 -8.66
N ALA A 105 -16.40 -5.64 -9.54
CA ALA A 105 -15.77 -5.59 -10.87
C ALA A 105 -16.25 -4.35 -11.65
N GLY A 106 -15.30 -3.61 -12.25
CA GLY A 106 -15.61 -2.43 -13.08
C GLY A 106 -15.95 -1.15 -12.30
N ILE A 107 -16.04 -1.17 -10.97
CA ILE A 107 -16.27 0.03 -10.16
C ILE A 107 -14.96 0.48 -9.51
N ASP A 108 -14.59 1.75 -9.66
CA ASP A 108 -13.43 2.37 -9.00
C ASP A 108 -13.71 2.67 -7.52
N ARG A 109 -14.06 1.61 -6.77
CA ARG A 109 -14.20 1.61 -5.31
C ARG A 109 -13.31 0.52 -4.76
N PHE A 110 -12.51 0.87 -3.76
CA PHE A 110 -11.48 -0.02 -3.21
C PHE A 110 -11.63 -0.15 -1.70
N VAL A 111 -11.44 -1.37 -1.21
CA VAL A 111 -11.61 -1.69 0.20
C VAL A 111 -10.43 -2.55 0.64
N ASP A 112 -9.88 -2.22 1.81
CA ASP A 112 -9.04 -3.15 2.54
C ASP A 112 -9.93 -4.00 3.45
N TRP A 113 -10.15 -5.26 3.11
CA TRP A 113 -11.05 -6.13 3.89
C TRP A 113 -10.40 -6.68 5.16
N ARG A 114 -9.11 -6.39 5.39
CA ARG A 114 -8.46 -6.81 6.62
C ARG A 114 -8.98 -6.00 7.80
N ASP A 115 -9.25 -6.70 8.90
CA ASP A 115 -9.65 -6.12 10.19
C ASP A 115 -10.94 -5.29 10.18
N GLY A 116 -11.93 -5.69 9.36
CA GLY A 116 -13.29 -5.14 9.43
C GLY A 116 -13.73 -4.31 8.21
N GLY A 117 -12.86 -4.17 7.20
CA GLY A 117 -13.19 -3.39 6.01
C GLY A 117 -12.90 -1.90 6.20
N MET A 118 -12.03 -1.34 5.37
CA MET A 118 -11.75 0.09 5.33
C MET A 118 -11.81 0.59 3.90
N ASP A 119 -12.49 1.71 3.67
CA ASP A 119 -12.52 2.33 2.35
C ASP A 119 -11.13 2.90 2.00
N MET A 120 -10.59 2.43 0.87
CA MET A 120 -9.28 2.80 0.34
C MET A 120 -9.39 3.78 -0.83
N THR A 121 -10.60 4.08 -1.28
CA THR A 121 -10.87 4.76 -2.56
C THR A 121 -10.23 6.13 -2.61
N GLN A 122 -10.26 6.90 -1.52
CA GLN A 122 -9.64 8.22 -1.44
C GLN A 122 -8.11 8.22 -1.61
N TYR A 123 -7.45 7.08 -1.37
CA TYR A 123 -6.00 6.96 -1.50
C TYR A 123 -5.58 6.52 -2.91
N ARG A 124 -6.52 6.03 -3.72
CA ARG A 124 -6.24 5.55 -5.08
C ARG A 124 -5.78 6.72 -5.95
N GLY A 125 -4.57 6.60 -6.50
CA GLY A 125 -4.01 7.58 -7.43
C GLY A 125 -3.82 8.99 -6.84
N ALA A 126 -3.70 9.10 -5.51
CA ALA A 126 -3.48 10.37 -4.81
C ALA A 126 -2.03 10.89 -4.99
N PHE A 127 -1.61 11.06 -6.26
CA PHE A 127 -0.24 11.44 -6.64
C PHE A 127 0.13 12.85 -6.18
N ASN A 128 -0.86 13.72 -5.94
CA ASN A 128 -0.64 15.03 -5.33
C ASN A 128 0.04 14.93 -3.96
N LYS A 129 -0.07 13.79 -3.25
CA LYS A 129 0.64 13.54 -1.98
C LYS A 129 2.14 13.29 -2.17
N LEU A 130 2.62 13.22 -3.41
CA LEU A 130 4.03 13.12 -3.77
C LEU A 130 4.61 14.48 -4.22
N GLU A 131 3.81 15.55 -4.18
CA GLU A 131 4.26 16.91 -4.49
C GLU A 131 5.03 17.48 -3.29
N PHE A 132 6.31 17.14 -3.21
CA PHE A 132 7.21 17.68 -2.19
C PHE A 132 7.64 19.10 -2.58
N ASN A 133 7.09 20.08 -1.88
CA ASN A 133 7.38 21.51 -2.04
C ASN A 133 8.43 21.96 -1.02
N ALA A 134 9.20 22.99 -1.38
CA ALA A 134 10.34 23.51 -0.63
C ALA A 134 9.97 24.20 0.70
#